data_AF-A0A3R7P591-F1
#
_entry.id   AF-A0A3R7P591-F1
#
_cell.length_a   1.000
_cell.length_b   1.000
_cell.length_c   1.000
_cell.angle_alpha   90.00
_cell.angle_beta   90.00
_cell.angle_gamma   90.00
#
_symmetry.space_group_name_H-M   'P 1'
#
loop_
_entity.id
_entity.type
_entity.pdbx_description
1 polymer ?
#
loop_
_entity_poly.entity_id
_entity_poly.type
_entity_poly.pdbx_seq_one_letter_code
_entity_poly.pdbx_strand_id
1 'polypeptide(L)' 'MTDSIKDDAATVLSIGAQWESLRAAYWGFHNQPEKADECFFKAQEYELELQGFLETSKNR' A
#
# COMPACT_ATOMS: atom_id res chain seq x y z
N MET A 1 20.69 -10.61 11.02
CA MET A 1 19.92 -10.78 9.77
C MET A 1 18.48 -10.32 10.01
N THR A 2 18.28 -9.02 10.21
CA THR A 2 16.96 -8.40 10.44
C THR A 2 16.72 -7.23 9.48
N ASP A 3 17.64 -7.00 8.55
CA ASP A 3 17.65 -5.86 7.63
C ASP A 3 16.62 -6.07 6.50
N SER A 4 16.56 -7.26 5.92
CA SER A 4 15.66 -7.57 4.80
C SER A 4 14.19 -7.38 5.16
N ILE A 5 13.78 -7.76 6.38
CA ILE A 5 12.37 -7.69 6.79
C ILE A 5 11.87 -6.25 6.85
N LYS A 6 12.72 -5.32 7.28
CA LYS A 6 12.34 -3.90 7.38
C LYS A 6 12.31 -3.23 6.00
N ASP A 7 13.16 -3.68 5.09
CA ASP A 7 13.24 -3.19 3.71
C ASP A 7 12.00 -3.58 2.90
N ASP A 8 11.52 -4.82 3.05
CA ASP A 8 10.28 -5.31 2.46
C ASP A 8 9.06 -4.53 2.98
N ALA A 9 8.95 -4.33 4.30
CA ALA A 9 7.85 -3.56 4.89
C ALA A 9 7.87 -2.07 4.49
N ALA A 10 9.05 -1.45 4.42
CA ALA A 10 9.20 -0.06 3.99
C ALA A 10 8.85 0.11 2.50
N THR A 11 9.17 -0.90 1.68
CA THR A 11 8.81 -0.94 0.27
C THR A 11 7.30 -1.04 0.08
N VAL A 12 6.64 -1.96 0.79
CA VAL A 12 5.17 -2.13 0.74
C VAL A 12 4.46 -0.86 1.20
N LEU A 13 4.91 -0.23 2.29
CA LEU A 13 4.38 1.06 2.76
C LEU A 13 4.54 2.16 1.71
N SER A 14 5.69 2.25 1.07
CA SER A 14 5.97 3.27 0.05
C SER A 14 5.08 3.09 -1.17
N ILE A 15 4.88 1.85 -1.63
CA ILE A 15 4.01 1.54 -2.76
C ILE A 15 2.54 1.82 -2.42
N GLY A 16 2.07 1.41 -1.23
CA GLY A 16 0.72 1.73 -0.76
C GLY A 16 0.43 3.23 -0.72
N ALA A 17 1.38 4.03 -0.20
CA ALA A 17 1.27 5.49 -0.16
C ALA A 17 1.22 6.14 -1.56
N GLN A 18 1.92 5.56 -2.54
CA GLN A 18 1.86 6.00 -3.93
C GLN A 18 0.48 5.75 -4.55
N TRP A 19 -0.14 4.59 -4.27
CA TRP A 19 -1.49 4.29 -4.73
C TRP A 19 -2.54 5.23 -4.12
N GLU A 20 -2.43 5.56 -2.84
CA GLU A 20 -3.32 6.56 -2.20
C GLU A 20 -3.12 7.96 -2.79
N SER A 21 -1.89 8.34 -3.12
CA SER A 21 -1.60 9.61 -3.81
C SER A 21 -2.23 9.64 -5.21
N LEU A 22 -2.18 8.52 -5.94
CA LEU A 22 -2.83 8.37 -7.24
C LEU A 22 -4.35 8.39 -7.13
N ARG A 23 -4.93 7.72 -6.13
CA ARG A 23 -6.37 7.78 -5.81
C ARG A 23 -6.82 9.22 -5.63
N ALA A 24 -6.10 9.99 -4.80
CA ALA A 24 -6.41 11.41 -4.58
C ALA A 24 -6.33 12.24 -5.87
N ALA A 25 -5.34 11.98 -6.73
CA ALA A 25 -5.21 12.63 -8.03
C ALA A 25 -6.38 12.29 -8.97
N TYR A 26 -6.77 11.02 -9.06
CA TYR A 26 -7.87 10.58 -9.92
C TYR A 26 -9.24 11.06 -9.44
N TRP A 27 -9.46 11.07 -8.12
CA TRP A 27 -10.70 11.56 -7.51
C TRP A 27 -10.84 13.08 -7.66
N GLY A 28 -9.75 13.83 -7.46
CA GLY A 28 -9.78 15.29 -7.47
C GLY A 28 -9.60 15.89 -8.86
N PHE A 29 -8.43 15.71 -9.46
CA PHE A 29 -8.00 16.45 -10.66
C PHE A 29 -8.55 15.86 -11.96
N HIS A 30 -8.56 14.53 -12.06
CA HIS A 30 -8.94 13.87 -13.30
C HIS A 30 -10.45 13.57 -13.38
N ASN A 31 -11.18 13.68 -12.26
CA ASN A 31 -12.59 13.31 -12.14
C ASN A 31 -12.87 11.92 -12.74
N GLN A 32 -11.97 10.96 -12.47
CA GLN A 32 -12.03 9.58 -12.94
C GLN A 32 -12.24 8.68 -11.71
N PRO A 33 -13.48 8.61 -11.17
CA PRO A 33 -13.76 7.87 -9.95
C PRO A 33 -13.46 6.37 -10.08
N GLU A 34 -13.70 5.78 -11.26
CA GLU A 34 -13.39 4.36 -11.52
C GLU A 34 -11.91 4.05 -11.32
N LYS A 35 -11.01 4.93 -11.77
CA LYS A 35 -9.57 4.76 -11.56
C LYS A 35 -9.14 5.04 -10.12
N ALA A 36 -9.85 5.94 -9.44
CA ALA A 36 -9.62 6.18 -8.02
C ALA A 36 -10.00 4.94 -7.19
N ASP A 37 -11.09 4.27 -7.55
CA ASP A 37 -11.50 3.00 -6.94
C ASP A 37 -10.48 1.89 -7.24
N GLU A 38 -9.97 1.77 -8.47
CA GLU A 38 -8.88 0.85 -8.79
C GLU A 38 -7.62 1.11 -7.94
N CYS A 39 -7.23 2.38 -7.78
CA CYS A 39 -6.09 2.76 -6.94
C CYS A 39 -6.34 2.45 -5.47
N PHE A 40 -7.57 2.62 -4.99
CA PHE A 40 -7.95 2.26 -3.63
C PHE A 40 -7.81 0.77 -3.36
N PHE A 41 -8.35 -0.07 -4.25
CA PHE A 41 -8.22 -1.52 -4.11
C PHE A 41 -6.75 -1.94 -4.08
N LYS A 42 -5.92 -1.34 -4.96
CA LYS A 42 -4.47 -1.59 -4.96
C LYS A 42 -3.82 -1.18 -3.64
N ALA A 43 -4.10 0.02 -3.13
CA ALA A 43 -3.56 0.47 -1.85
C ALA A 43 -3.95 -0.48 -0.70
N GLN A 44 -5.20 -0.96 -0.70
CA GLN A 44 -5.70 -1.89 0.30
C GLN A 44 -5.03 -3.27 0.24
N GLU A 45 -4.74 -3.79 -0.97
CA GLU A 45 -3.98 -5.04 -1.13
C GLU A 45 -2.62 -4.95 -0.43
N TYR A 46 -1.87 -3.86 -0.64
CA TYR A 46 -0.57 -3.65 0.00
C TYR A 46 -0.68 -3.44 1.52
N GLU A 47 -1.73 -2.78 2.01
CA GLU A 47 -1.96 -2.64 3.45
C GLU A 47 -2.22 -4.00 4.12
N LEU A 48 -2.98 -4.87 3.48
CA LEU A 48 -3.22 -6.24 3.94
C LEU A 48 -1.95 -7.10 3.91
N GLU A 49 -1.16 -6.99 2.84
CA GLU A 49 0.15 -7.67 2.76
C GLU A 49 1.09 -7.21 3.86
N LEU A 50 1.15 -5.90 4.13
CA LEU A 50 1.93 -5.35 5.23
C LEU A 50 1.44 -5.88 6.58
N GLN A 51 0.13 -5.91 6.80
CA GLN A 51 -0.45 -6.40 8.05
C GLN A 51 -0.07 -7.87 8.27
N GLY A 52 -0.26 -8.73 7.25
CA GLY A 52 0.13 -10.14 7.34
C GLY A 52 1.63 -10.32 7.58
N PHE A 53 2.46 -9.47 6.97
CA PHE A 53 3.90 -9.46 7.18
C PHE A 53 4.29 -9.05 8.62
N LEU A 54 3.65 -8.01 9.17
CA LEU A 54 3.86 -7.56 10.55
C LEU A 54 3.39 -8.59 11.58
N GLU A 55 2.25 -9.24 11.34
CA GLU A 55 1.75 -10.33 12.18
C GLU A 55 2.70 -11.53 12.18
N THR A 56 3.23 -11.90 11.01
CA THR A 56 4.23 -12.96 10.87
C THR A 56 5.55 -12.61 11.57
N SER A 57 5.99 -11.35 11.51
CA SER A 57 7.19 -10.88 12.22
C SER A 57 7.02 -10.83 13.74
N LYS A 58 5.79 -10.65 14.24
CA LYS A 58 5.49 -10.57 15.68
C LYS A 58 5.39 -11.96 16.33
N ASN A 59 5.18 -13.01 15.54
CA ASN A 59 4.97 -14.39 16.01
C ASN A 59 6.25 -15.26 15.96
N ARG A 60 7.41 -14.63 15.85
CA ARG A 60 8.77 -15.22 15.91
C ARG A 60 9.52 -14.71 17.13
#